data_AF-H0EY32-F1
#
_entry.id   AF-H0EY32-F1
#
_cell.length_a   1.000
_cell.length_b   1.000
_cell.length_c   1.000
_cell.angle_alpha   90.00
_cell.angle_beta   90.00
_cell.angle_gamma   90.00
#
_symmetry.space_group_name_H-M   'P 1'
#
loop_
_entity.id
_entity.type
_entity.pdbx_description
1 polymer ?
#
loop_
_entity_poly.entity_id
_entity_poly.type
_entity_poly.pdbx_seq_one_letter_code
_entity_poly.pdbx_strand_id
1 'polypeptide(L)'
;MFDSGVRGAADVFKALALGAKFVFVGRLWVWGLSIKGELGVRHVMKALLADFDILMNVAGYQNVEQIERDSVESLPSSAGLIAEKTELIMLGNRQIFAQNGNRLVQYPDGNPWRTS
;
A
#
# COMPACT_ATOMS: atom_id res chain seq x y z
N MET A 1 7.61 18.35 -1.50
CA MET A 1 8.40 18.09 -2.71
C MET A 1 9.21 16.83 -2.49
N PHE A 2 9.24 15.90 -3.45
CA PHE A 2 10.01 14.65 -3.34
C PHE A 2 10.80 14.35 -4.61
N ASP A 3 12.06 13.95 -4.45
CA ASP A 3 12.91 13.41 -5.51
C ASP A 3 13.78 12.29 -4.93
N SER A 4 13.47 11.04 -5.26
CA SER A 4 14.30 9.88 -4.90
C SER A 4 14.23 8.81 -5.97
N GLY A 5 14.19 9.24 -7.25
CA GLY A 5 14.24 8.32 -8.37
C GLY A 5 12.95 7.56 -8.63
N VAL A 6 11.84 8.30 -8.77
CA VAL A 6 10.53 7.79 -9.19
C VAL A 6 10.64 6.97 -10.49
N ARG A 7 10.04 5.77 -10.48
CA ARG A 7 10.04 4.86 -11.63
C ARG A 7 8.66 4.51 -12.18
N GLY A 8 7.60 4.73 -11.41
CA GLY A 8 6.23 4.46 -11.85
C GLY A 8 5.18 5.11 -10.96
N ALA A 9 3.91 4.83 -11.26
CA ALA A 9 2.77 5.41 -10.57
C ALA A 9 2.76 5.18 -9.05
N ALA A 10 3.12 3.98 -8.60
CA ALA A 10 3.12 3.66 -7.17
C ALA A 10 4.08 4.53 -6.36
N ASP A 11 5.24 4.90 -6.93
CA ASP A 11 6.19 5.80 -6.26
C ASP A 11 5.64 7.21 -6.14
N VAL A 12 4.96 7.70 -7.18
CA VAL A 12 4.25 8.99 -7.16
C VAL A 12 3.16 8.95 -6.09
N PHE A 13 2.31 7.92 -6.10
CA PHE A 13 1.21 7.76 -5.16
C PHE A 13 1.69 7.73 -3.70
N LYS A 14 2.70 6.90 -3.39
CA LYS A 14 3.30 6.85 -2.05
C LYS A 14 3.89 8.20 -1.64
N ALA A 15 4.59 8.90 -2.53
CA ALA A 15 5.14 10.21 -2.20
C ALA A 15 4.04 11.23 -1.88
N LEU A 16 2.95 11.25 -2.66
CA LEU A 16 1.79 12.10 -2.40
C LEU A 16 1.12 11.76 -1.06
N ALA A 17 0.85 10.47 -0.80
CA ALA A 17 0.29 9.97 0.46
C ALA A 17 1.15 10.33 1.68
N LEU A 18 2.47 10.38 1.51
CA LEU A 18 3.42 10.78 2.56
C LEU A 18 3.58 12.31 2.68
N GLY A 19 2.80 13.10 1.94
CA GLY A 19 2.70 14.56 2.08
C GLY A 19 3.50 15.36 1.03
N ALA A 20 4.03 14.73 -0.01
CA ALA A 20 4.66 15.48 -1.10
C ALA A 20 3.60 16.24 -1.90
N LYS A 21 3.75 17.58 -2.03
CA LYS A 21 2.91 18.37 -2.95
C LYS A 21 3.18 18.11 -4.44
N PHE A 22 4.36 17.63 -4.77
CA PHE A 22 4.81 17.32 -6.14
C PHE A 22 6.06 16.45 -6.10
N VAL A 23 6.29 15.75 -7.20
CA VAL A 23 7.29 14.68 -7.35
C VAL A 23 8.15 14.95 -8.59
N PHE A 24 9.46 14.78 -8.46
CA PHE A 24 10.40 14.95 -9.57
C PHE A 24 10.64 13.65 -10.31
N VAL A 25 10.66 13.75 -11.64
CA VAL A 25 11.04 12.66 -12.52
C VAL A 25 12.49 12.90 -12.95
N GLY A 26 13.41 12.09 -12.42
CA GLY A 26 14.82 12.14 -12.78
C GLY A 26 15.13 11.30 -14.03
N ARG A 27 15.84 10.19 -13.85
CA ARG A 27 16.36 9.33 -14.94
C ARG A 27 15.34 8.85 -15.98
N LEU A 28 14.06 8.78 -15.63
CA LEU A 28 13.03 8.20 -16.50
C LEU A 28 12.95 8.94 -17.86
N TRP A 29 12.86 10.27 -17.83
CA TRP A 29 12.75 11.05 -19.06
C TRP A 29 14.08 11.10 -19.84
N VAL A 30 15.22 10.98 -19.15
CA VAL A 30 16.54 10.91 -19.78
C VAL A 30 16.66 9.68 -20.68
N TRP A 31 16.09 8.54 -20.28
CA TRP A 31 16.07 7.34 -21.14
C TRP A 31 15.24 7.56 -22.40
N GLY A 32 14.08 8.20 -22.27
CA GLY A 32 13.28 8.62 -23.43
C GLY A 32 14.05 9.55 -24.37
N LEU A 33 14.76 10.54 -23.80
CA LEU A 33 15.61 11.45 -24.53
C LEU A 33 16.68 10.72 -25.34
N SER A 34 17.40 9.78 -24.71
CA SER A 34 18.48 9.05 -25.38
C SER A 34 18.00 8.15 -26.52
N ILE A 35 16.76 7.65 -26.46
CA ILE A 35 16.22 6.73 -27.47
C ILE A 35 15.61 7.49 -28.66
N LYS A 36 14.79 8.52 -28.40
CA LYS A 36 14.01 9.20 -29.46
C LYS A 36 13.90 10.72 -29.25
N GLY A 37 14.88 11.33 -28.60
CA GLY A 37 14.89 12.77 -28.33
C GLY A 37 13.63 13.22 -27.60
N GLU A 38 13.12 14.39 -27.98
CA GLU A 38 11.90 14.98 -27.41
C GLU A 38 10.68 14.03 -27.50
N LEU A 39 10.53 13.30 -28.61
CA LEU A 39 9.41 12.37 -28.77
C LEU A 39 9.46 11.24 -27.74
N GLY A 40 10.66 10.78 -27.40
CA GLY A 40 10.85 9.77 -26.36
C GLY A 40 10.58 10.32 -24.96
N VAL A 41 11.00 11.55 -24.66
CA VAL A 41 10.63 12.25 -23.42
C VAL A 41 9.10 12.34 -23.30
N ARG A 42 8.44 12.83 -24.35
CA ARG A 42 6.98 12.99 -24.38
C ARG A 42 6.26 11.66 -24.21
N HIS A 43 6.78 10.59 -24.81
CA HIS A 43 6.24 9.24 -24.64
C HIS A 43 6.34 8.77 -23.19
N VAL A 44 7.53 8.85 -22.57
CA VAL A 44 7.74 8.42 -21.18
C VAL A 44 6.86 9.20 -20.20
N MET A 45 6.77 10.52 -20.36
CA MET A 45 5.95 11.35 -19.48
C MET A 45 4.44 11.04 -19.62
N LYS A 46 3.96 10.79 -20.84
CA LYS A 46 2.58 10.35 -21.08
C LYS A 46 2.31 8.96 -20.52
N ALA A 47 3.25 8.04 -20.66
CA ALA A 47 3.13 6.69 -20.11
C ALA A 47 3.05 6.71 -18.58
N LEU A 48 3.88 7.51 -17.91
CA LEU A 48 3.83 7.68 -16.46
C LEU A 48 2.50 8.30 -16.00
N LEU A 49 1.97 9.28 -16.74
CA LEU A 49 0.67 9.88 -16.43
C LEU A 49 -0.47 8.85 -16.58
N ALA A 50 -0.47 8.08 -17.68
CA ALA A 50 -1.47 7.05 -17.92
C ALA A 50 -1.40 5.92 -16.87
N ASP A 51 -0.20 5.51 -16.46
CA ASP A 51 0.00 4.53 -15.38
C ASP A 51 -0.56 5.07 -14.04
N PHE A 52 -0.35 6.36 -13.77
CA PHE A 52 -0.90 7.01 -12.58
C PHE A 52 -2.43 7.10 -12.62
N ASP A 53 -3.02 7.46 -13.76
CA ASP A 53 -4.48 7.47 -13.94
C ASP A 53 -5.09 6.07 -13.75
N ILE A 54 -4.43 5.03 -14.26
CA ILE A 54 -4.86 3.63 -14.07
C ILE A 54 -4.80 3.27 -12.59
N LEU A 55 -3.71 3.57 -11.90
CA LEU A 55 -3.56 3.30 -10.48
C LEU A 55 -4.66 3.99 -9.67
N MET A 56 -4.89 5.28 -9.90
CA MET A 56 -5.93 6.04 -9.20
C MET A 56 -7.31 5.43 -9.40
N ASN A 57 -7.66 5.06 -10.64
CA ASN A 57 -8.94 4.42 -10.95
C ASN A 57 -9.09 3.04 -10.27
N VAL A 58 -8.06 2.20 -10.32
CA VAL A 58 -8.09 0.86 -9.71
C VAL A 58 -8.14 0.95 -8.18
N ALA A 59 -7.43 1.93 -7.60
CA ALA A 59 -7.39 2.16 -6.16
C ALA A 59 -8.61 2.93 -5.63
N GLY A 60 -9.49 3.44 -6.51
CA GLY A 60 -10.75 4.09 -6.15
C GLY A 60 -10.65 5.57 -5.81
N TYR A 61 -9.61 6.26 -6.30
CA TYR A 61 -9.39 7.69 -6.08
C TYR A 61 -9.78 8.49 -7.34
N GLN A 62 -10.66 9.47 -7.19
CA GLN A 62 -11.16 10.32 -8.28
C GLN A 62 -10.28 11.55 -8.53
N ASN A 63 -9.52 11.98 -7.52
CA ASN A 63 -8.61 13.11 -7.61
C ASN A 63 -7.44 12.93 -6.61
N VAL A 64 -6.38 13.71 -6.81
CA VAL A 64 -5.14 13.59 -6.02
C VAL A 64 -5.31 14.10 -4.60
N GLU A 65 -6.30 14.95 -4.34
CA GLU A 65 -6.61 15.51 -3.02
C GLU A 65 -7.18 14.46 -2.06
N GLN A 66 -7.72 13.35 -2.58
CA GLN A 66 -8.18 12.21 -1.80
C GLN A 66 -7.04 11.30 -1.30
N ILE A 67 -5.81 11.49 -1.77
CA ILE A 67 -4.67 10.66 -1.37
C ILE A 67 -4.22 11.09 0.03
N GLU A 68 -4.37 10.19 1.00
CA GLU A 68 -4.05 10.43 2.40
C GLU A 68 -2.98 9.45 2.89
N ARG A 69 -2.45 9.68 4.09
CA ARG A 69 -1.43 8.79 4.68
C ARG A 69 -1.95 7.36 4.86
N ASP A 70 -3.23 7.19 5.13
CA ASP A 70 -3.86 5.88 5.33
C ASP A 70 -4.01 5.11 4.01
N SER A 71 -3.88 5.79 2.86
CA SER A 71 -3.88 5.16 1.53
C SER A 71 -2.73 4.19 1.29
N VAL A 72 -1.70 4.17 2.16
CA VAL A 72 -0.52 3.30 2.06
C VAL A 72 -0.34 2.38 3.27
N GLU A 73 -1.41 2.11 4.02
CA GLU A 73 -1.37 1.24 5.19
C GLU A 73 -0.99 -0.20 4.82
N SER A 74 -0.04 -0.78 5.56
CA SER A 74 0.47 -2.14 5.31
C SER A 74 -0.31 -3.24 6.03
N LEU A 75 -1.24 -2.86 6.91
CA LEU A 75 -2.06 -3.79 7.69
C LEU A 75 -3.52 -3.64 7.28
N PRO A 76 -4.31 -4.74 7.24
CA PRO A 76 -5.75 -4.61 7.10
C PRO A 76 -6.27 -3.83 8.33
N SER A 77 -7.27 -2.96 8.12
CA SER A 77 -7.89 -2.16 9.20
C SER A 77 -8.39 -3.02 10.38
N SER A 78 -8.61 -4.33 10.17
CA SER A 78 -8.95 -5.32 11.20
C SER A 78 -7.76 -5.84 12.03
N ALA A 79 -6.52 -5.53 11.69
CA ALA A 79 -5.35 -6.02 12.42
C ALA A 79 -5.32 -5.51 13.86
N GLY A 80 -5.71 -4.26 14.11
CA GLY A 80 -5.88 -3.71 15.46
C GLY A 80 -6.97 -4.43 16.26
N LEU A 81 -8.10 -4.75 15.60
CA LEU A 81 -9.20 -5.52 16.18
C LEU A 81 -8.79 -6.95 16.57
N ILE A 82 -7.89 -7.58 15.80
CA ILE A 82 -7.34 -8.91 16.12
C ILE A 82 -6.42 -8.83 17.33
N ALA A 83 -5.55 -7.81 17.40
CA ALA A 83 -4.60 -7.63 18.50
C ALA A 83 -5.30 -7.34 19.85
N GLU A 84 -6.24 -6.38 19.87
CA GLU A 84 -6.97 -6.00 21.09
C GLU A 84 -7.84 -7.16 21.61
N LYS A 85 -8.52 -7.87 20.71
CA LYS A 85 -9.30 -9.06 21.07
C LYS A 85 -8.43 -10.17 21.62
N THR A 86 -7.19 -10.31 21.13
CA THR A 86 -6.23 -11.29 21.64
C THR A 86 -5.75 -10.93 23.04
N GLU A 87 -5.45 -9.66 23.32
CA GLU A 87 -5.09 -9.21 24.68
C GLU A 87 -6.24 -9.44 25.68
N LEU A 88 -7.49 -9.16 25.29
CA LEU A 88 -8.66 -9.43 26.13
C LEU A 88 -8.86 -10.93 26.40
N ILE A 89 -8.61 -11.80 25.42
CA ILE A 89 -8.62 -13.26 25.61
C ILE A 89 -7.50 -13.69 26.56
N MET A 90 -6.30 -13.11 26.43
CA MET A 90 -5.13 -13.45 27.26
C MET A 90 -5.24 -12.94 28.71
N LEU A 91 -5.88 -11.79 28.93
CA LEU A 91 -6.08 -11.19 30.26
C LEU A 91 -7.31 -11.78 31.00
N GLY A 92 -8.28 -12.35 30.27
CA GLY A 92 -9.57 -12.77 30.83
C GLY A 92 -9.71 -14.23 31.25
N ASN A 93 -8.93 -15.17 30.69
CA ASN A 93 -8.99 -16.57 31.10
C ASN A 93 -7.80 -17.35 30.51
N ARG A 94 -7.14 -18.20 31.29
CA ARG A 94 -6.02 -19.06 30.82
C ARG A 94 -6.51 -20.20 29.91
N GLN A 95 -7.28 -19.90 28.88
CA GLN A 95 -7.80 -20.86 27.91
C GLN A 95 -7.62 -20.22 26.53
N ILE A 96 -6.66 -20.75 25.77
CA ILE A 96 -6.23 -20.17 24.49
C ILE A 96 -7.28 -20.54 23.44
N PHE A 97 -8.15 -19.59 23.11
CA PHE A 97 -9.10 -19.72 22.01
C PHE A 97 -8.56 -18.97 20.79
N ALA A 98 -8.30 -19.69 19.70
CA ALA A 98 -7.97 -19.06 18.43
C ALA A 98 -9.23 -18.93 17.57
N GLN A 99 -9.39 -17.77 16.93
CA GLN A 99 -10.53 -17.52 16.06
C GLN A 99 -10.20 -17.99 14.64
N ASN A 100 -10.91 -19.01 14.14
CA ASN A 100 -10.84 -19.46 12.75
C ASN A 100 -12.18 -19.12 12.07
N GLY A 101 -12.20 -18.02 11.31
CA GLY A 101 -13.44 -17.45 10.76
C GLY A 101 -14.41 -16.95 11.84
N ASN A 102 -15.70 -17.26 11.73
CA ASN A 102 -16.74 -16.83 12.68
C ASN A 102 -16.88 -17.73 13.93
N ARG A 103 -15.95 -18.67 14.17
CA ARG A 103 -16.04 -19.63 15.29
C ARG A 103 -14.80 -19.55 16.17
N LEU A 104 -15.02 -19.58 17.49
CA LEU A 104 -13.95 -19.78 18.48
C LEU A 104 -13.65 -21.27 18.58
N VAL A 105 -12.39 -21.66 18.39
CA VAL A 105 -11.93 -23.05 18.50
C VAL A 105 -10.90 -23.15 19.63
N GLN A 106 -11.10 -24.13 20.52
CA GLN A 106 -10.18 -24.42 21.63
C GLN A 106 -9.12 -25.42 21.14
N TYR A 107 -7.84 -25.07 21.29
CA TYR A 107 -6.73 -25.96 20.93
C TYR A 107 -6.21 -26.65 22.20
N PRO A 108 -6.27 -28.00 22.29
CA PRO A 108 -5.86 -28.74 23.49
C PRO A 108 -4.40 -28.54 23.91
N ASP A 109 -3.53 -28.23 22.95
CA ASP A 109 -2.09 -27.99 23.15
C ASP A 109 -1.72 -26.50 23.11
N GLY A 110 -2.69 -25.62 22.91
CA GLY A 110 -2.49 -24.17 22.88
C GLY A 110 -1.76 -23.62 21.65
N ASN A 111 -1.46 -24.44 20.63
CA ASN A 111 -0.74 -23.97 19.44
C ASN A 111 -1.68 -23.83 18.21
N PRO A 112 -2.08 -22.60 17.83
CA PRO A 112 -3.03 -22.39 16.75
C PRO A 112 -2.47 -22.61 15.35
N TRP A 113 -1.14 -22.75 15.21
CA TRP A 113 -0.45 -22.83 13.91
C TRP A 113 -0.06 -24.25 13.51
N ARG A 114 -0.37 -25.25 14.35
CA ARG A 114 -0.06 -26.65 14.07
C ARG A 114 -1.25 -27.32 13.39
N THR A 115 -1.14 -27.63 12.11
CA THR A 115 -2.13 -28.43 11.38
C THR A 115 -1.97 -29.90 11.79
N SER A 116 -3.02 -30.54 12.29
CA SER A 116 -3.13 -32.00 12.37
C SER A 116 -3.58 -32.58 11.04
#